data_AF-A0A1E7ZE37-F1
#
_entry.id   AF-A0A1E7ZE37-F1
#
_cell.length_a   1.000
_cell.length_b   1.000
_cell.length_c   1.000
_cell.angle_alpha   90.00
_cell.angle_beta   90.00
_cell.angle_gamma   90.00
#
_symmetry.space_group_name_H-M   'P 1'
#
loop_
_entity.id
_entity.type
_entity.pdbx_description
1 polymer ?
#
loop_
_entity_poly.entity_id
_entity_poly.type
_entity_poly.pdbx_seq_one_letter_code
_entity_poly.pdbx_strand_id
1 'polypeptide(L)'
;MVNHTFGKFQLIFGRRYSSRFGNADDVALTKRMWAQGFTLSHVNAAAVDHAINRIIMQQIEWPPELPDFLALCDESLAAGLPAPEAALKEIICRRGAERFNDDFVFSHRVVEYTNEQVGHYLHKEAEKPFNARFKKAYRQAVYLHRMNKLPPKRQALPAPELPPIIEQQTINPNCPIQKRMAQLRKAARSKHSE
;
A
#
# COMPACT_ATOMS: atom_id res chain seq x y z
N MET A 1 2.34 -0.90 -27.87
CA MET A 1 1.20 -1.23 -26.99
C MET A 1 -0.08 -1.45 -27.79
N VAL A 2 -0.65 -0.44 -28.45
CA VAL A 2 -1.92 -0.60 -29.21
C VAL A 2 -1.88 -1.70 -30.27
N ASN A 3 -0.81 -1.78 -31.08
CA ASN A 3 -0.68 -2.85 -32.07
C ASN A 3 -0.67 -4.26 -31.43
N HIS A 4 -0.08 -4.38 -30.24
CA HIS A 4 -0.08 -5.64 -29.50
C HIS A 4 -1.49 -6.01 -29.04
N THR A 5 -2.24 -5.06 -28.49
CA THR A 5 -3.64 -5.23 -28.08
C THR A 5 -4.53 -5.71 -29.24
N PHE A 6 -4.45 -5.04 -30.39
CA PHE A 6 -5.24 -5.44 -31.57
C PHE A 6 -4.81 -6.79 -32.15
N GLY A 7 -3.53 -7.14 -32.09
CA GLY A 7 -3.05 -8.48 -32.44
C GLY A 7 -3.65 -9.56 -31.52
N LYS A 8 -3.73 -9.28 -30.21
CA LYS A 8 -4.39 -10.18 -29.25
C LYS A 8 -5.89 -10.30 -29.50
N PHE A 9 -6.57 -9.20 -29.83
CA PHE A 9 -7.99 -9.24 -30.19
C PHE A 9 -8.26 -10.09 -31.43
N GLN A 10 -7.39 -10.01 -32.44
CA GLN A 10 -7.52 -10.86 -33.63
C GLN A 10 -7.45 -12.35 -33.28
N LEU A 11 -6.59 -12.73 -32.33
CA LEU A 11 -6.46 -14.11 -31.85
C LEU A 11 -7.66 -14.56 -31.01
N ILE A 12 -8.18 -13.68 -30.13
CA ILE A 12 -9.26 -14.02 -29.20
C ILE A 12 -10.62 -14.07 -29.91
N PHE A 13 -10.92 -13.07 -30.74
CA PHE A 13 -12.25 -12.89 -31.32
C PHE A 13 -12.39 -13.42 -32.75
N GLY A 14 -11.28 -13.76 -33.42
CA GLY A 14 -11.27 -14.43 -34.73
C GLY A 14 -12.22 -13.80 -35.75
N ARG A 15 -13.25 -14.54 -36.17
CA ARG A 15 -14.25 -14.08 -37.15
C ARG A 15 -14.99 -12.80 -36.72
N ARG A 16 -15.25 -12.64 -35.42
CA ARG A 16 -15.93 -11.44 -34.89
C ARG A 16 -15.03 -10.20 -34.94
N TYR A 17 -13.71 -10.39 -34.84
CA TYR A 17 -12.75 -9.31 -35.08
C TYR A 17 -12.86 -8.81 -36.53
N SER A 18 -12.79 -9.72 -37.51
CA SER A 18 -12.94 -9.37 -38.93
C SER A 18 -14.30 -8.72 -39.24
N SER A 19 -15.37 -9.12 -38.56
CA SER A 19 -16.69 -8.49 -38.71
C SER A 19 -16.73 -7.04 -38.21
N ARG A 20 -15.99 -6.70 -37.14
CA ARG A 20 -15.96 -5.35 -36.56
C ARG A 20 -14.92 -4.45 -37.23
N PHE A 21 -13.82 -5.04 -37.70
CA PHE A 21 -12.59 -4.39 -38.14
C PHE A 21 -12.22 -4.79 -39.58
N GLY A 22 -13.23 -4.98 -40.44
CA GLY A 22 -13.05 -5.53 -41.78
C GLY A 22 -12.30 -4.62 -42.77
N ASN A 23 -12.25 -3.32 -42.50
CA ASN A 23 -11.56 -2.33 -43.33
C ASN A 23 -10.24 -1.88 -42.69
N ALA A 24 -9.13 -2.00 -43.41
CA ALA A 24 -7.79 -1.66 -42.92
C ALA A 24 -7.67 -0.18 -42.50
N ASP A 25 -8.34 0.72 -43.22
CA ASP A 25 -8.30 2.16 -42.93
C ASP A 25 -9.02 2.49 -41.62
N ASP A 26 -10.17 1.86 -41.37
CA ASP A 26 -10.94 2.03 -40.15
C ASP A 26 -10.19 1.47 -38.93
N VAL A 27 -9.45 0.36 -39.12
CA VAL A 27 -8.56 -0.18 -38.08
C VAL A 27 -7.42 0.78 -37.78
N ALA A 28 -6.82 1.39 -38.80
CA ALA A 28 -5.75 2.36 -38.60
C ALA A 28 -6.23 3.59 -37.83
N LEU A 29 -7.41 4.13 -38.16
CA LEU A 29 -8.05 5.22 -37.43
C LEU A 29 -8.37 4.84 -35.99
N THR A 30 -8.95 3.64 -35.78
CA THR A 30 -9.28 3.14 -34.45
C THR A 30 -8.02 2.98 -33.58
N LYS A 31 -6.95 2.41 -34.13
CA LYS A 31 -5.66 2.29 -33.43
C LYS A 31 -5.10 3.65 -33.03
N ARG A 32 -5.22 4.68 -33.87
CA ARG A 32 -4.81 6.05 -33.53
C ARG A 32 -5.63 6.62 -32.36
N MET A 33 -6.95 6.43 -32.39
CA MET A 33 -7.84 6.86 -31.31
C MET A 33 -7.50 6.14 -29.99
N TRP A 34 -7.24 4.83 -30.05
CA TRP A 34 -6.82 4.05 -28.88
C TRP A 34 -5.47 4.49 -28.33
N ALA A 35 -4.52 4.86 -29.20
CA ALA A 35 -3.23 5.38 -28.78
C ALA A 35 -3.37 6.70 -28.00
N GLN A 36 -4.26 7.58 -28.46
CA GLN A 36 -4.58 8.82 -27.74
C GLN A 36 -5.24 8.52 -26.39
N GLY A 37 -6.23 7.61 -26.35
CA GLY A 37 -6.89 7.19 -25.11
C GLY A 37 -5.92 6.60 -24.08
N PHE A 38 -5.02 5.71 -24.50
CA PHE A 38 -4.01 5.13 -23.61
C PHE A 38 -3.06 6.17 -23.04
N THR A 39 -2.71 7.18 -23.84
CA THR A 39 -1.84 8.28 -23.41
C THR A 39 -2.54 9.17 -22.38
N LEU A 40 -3.79 9.55 -22.64
CA LEU A 40 -4.60 10.40 -21.73
C LEU A 40 -4.92 9.70 -20.42
N SER A 41 -5.18 8.39 -20.46
CA SER A 41 -5.50 7.59 -19.28
C SER A 41 -4.28 7.00 -18.58
N HIS A 42 -3.06 7.32 -19.04
CA HIS A 42 -1.79 6.80 -18.52
C HIS A 42 -1.71 5.27 -18.44
N VAL A 43 -2.37 4.57 -19.36
CA VAL A 43 -2.42 3.11 -19.37
C VAL A 43 -1.02 2.54 -19.63
N ASN A 44 -0.57 1.65 -18.75
CA ASN A 44 0.68 0.93 -18.93
C ASN A 44 0.49 -0.47 -19.57
N ALA A 45 1.59 -1.12 -19.95
CA ALA A 45 1.54 -2.44 -20.61
C ALA A 45 0.93 -3.54 -19.72
N ALA A 46 1.20 -3.51 -18.41
CA ALA A 46 0.65 -4.49 -17.47
C ALA A 46 -0.87 -4.37 -17.33
N ALA A 47 -1.40 -3.13 -17.37
CA ALA A 47 -2.83 -2.86 -17.38
C ALA A 47 -3.52 -3.45 -18.61
N VAL A 48 -2.88 -3.33 -19.78
CA VAL A 48 -3.38 -3.91 -21.04
C VAL A 48 -3.39 -5.43 -20.97
N ASP A 49 -2.34 -6.07 -20.46
CA ASP A 49 -2.29 -7.52 -20.33
C ASP A 49 -3.34 -8.03 -19.33
N HIS A 50 -3.52 -7.33 -18.21
CA HIS A 50 -4.59 -7.64 -17.26
C HIS A 50 -5.98 -7.52 -17.89
N ALA A 51 -6.26 -6.44 -18.63
CA ALA A 51 -7.51 -6.25 -19.34
C ALA A 51 -7.77 -7.39 -20.34
N ILE A 52 -6.76 -7.81 -21.09
CA ILE A 52 -6.84 -8.95 -22.02
C ILE A 52 -7.15 -10.24 -21.28
N ASN A 53 -6.50 -10.50 -20.15
CA ASN A 53 -6.79 -11.69 -19.33
C ASN A 53 -8.22 -11.66 -18.78
N ARG A 54 -8.72 -10.50 -18.36
CA ARG A 54 -10.11 -10.33 -17.91
C ARG A 54 -11.11 -10.60 -19.02
N ILE A 55 -10.86 -10.13 -20.23
CA ILE A 55 -11.67 -10.42 -21.42
C ILE A 55 -11.80 -11.94 -21.63
N ILE A 56 -10.67 -12.66 -21.52
CA ILE A 56 -10.64 -14.12 -21.68
C ILE A 56 -11.41 -14.81 -20.54
N MET A 57 -11.17 -14.41 -19.29
CA MET A 57 -11.82 -15.01 -18.11
C MET A 57 -13.33 -14.78 -18.09
N GLN A 58 -13.78 -13.59 -18.50
CA GLN A 58 -15.20 -13.24 -18.56
C GLN A 58 -15.90 -13.76 -19.82
N GLN A 59 -15.16 -14.45 -20.71
CA GLN A 59 -15.67 -14.98 -21.97
C GLN A 59 -16.42 -13.92 -22.78
N ILE A 60 -15.88 -12.70 -22.83
CA ILE A 60 -16.53 -11.62 -23.56
C ILE A 60 -16.66 -12.03 -25.02
N GLU A 61 -17.87 -11.93 -25.54
CA GLU A 61 -18.21 -12.50 -26.84
C GLU A 61 -17.71 -11.61 -28.01
N TRP A 62 -17.66 -10.29 -27.80
CA TRP A 62 -17.35 -9.29 -28.82
C TRP A 62 -16.13 -8.43 -28.43
N PRO A 63 -15.35 -7.93 -29.41
CA PRO A 63 -14.27 -7.00 -29.15
C PRO A 63 -14.79 -5.75 -28.39
N PRO A 64 -14.20 -5.38 -27.24
CA PRO A 64 -14.67 -4.24 -26.46
C PRO A 64 -14.40 -2.93 -27.18
N GLU A 65 -15.24 -1.92 -26.89
CA GLU A 65 -14.98 -0.56 -27.34
C GLU A 65 -13.91 0.11 -26.47
N LEU A 66 -13.38 1.25 -26.92
CA LEU A 66 -12.33 1.96 -26.18
C LEU A 66 -12.73 2.27 -24.71
N PRO A 67 -13.95 2.79 -24.41
CA PRO A 67 -14.33 3.09 -23.03
C PRO A 67 -14.38 1.84 -22.15
N ASP A 68 -14.95 0.74 -22.68
CA ASP A 68 -15.05 -0.54 -21.97
C ASP A 68 -13.66 -1.13 -21.72
N PHE A 69 -12.79 -1.05 -22.73
CA PHE A 69 -11.41 -1.51 -22.60
C PHE A 69 -10.62 -0.68 -21.59
N LEU A 70 -10.79 0.65 -21.58
CA LEU A 70 -10.16 1.52 -20.58
C LEU A 70 -10.68 1.22 -19.17
N ALA A 71 -11.96 0.87 -19.01
CA ALA A 71 -12.51 0.43 -17.74
C ALA A 71 -11.92 -0.93 -17.29
N LEU A 72 -11.65 -1.85 -18.22
CA LEU A 72 -10.97 -3.12 -17.93
C LEU A 72 -9.47 -2.95 -17.66
N CYS A 73 -8.86 -1.89 -18.19
CA CYS A 73 -7.51 -1.46 -17.88
C CYS A 73 -7.38 -0.79 -16.50
N ASP A 74 -8.37 -0.91 -15.60
CA ASP A 74 -8.24 -0.37 -14.24
C ASP A 74 -7.01 -0.96 -13.53
N GLU A 75 -5.96 -0.14 -13.53
CA GLU A 75 -4.61 -0.44 -13.07
C GLU A 75 -4.53 -0.84 -11.60
N SER A 76 -5.56 -0.51 -10.81
CA SER A 76 -5.59 -0.86 -9.39
C SER A 76 -5.57 -2.37 -9.17
N LEU A 77 -6.36 -3.13 -9.92
CA LEU A 77 -6.37 -4.60 -9.85
C LEU A 77 -5.19 -5.22 -10.61
N ALA A 78 -4.80 -4.65 -11.75
CA ALA A 78 -3.69 -5.13 -12.56
C ALA A 78 -2.33 -5.06 -11.83
N ALA A 79 -2.14 -4.08 -10.95
CA ALA A 79 -0.92 -3.88 -10.17
C ALA A 79 -0.94 -4.59 -8.79
N GLY A 80 -2.00 -5.37 -8.49
CA GLY A 80 -2.14 -6.00 -7.17
C GLY A 80 -2.38 -5.01 -6.02
N LEU A 81 -2.91 -3.82 -6.31
CA LEU A 81 -3.18 -2.83 -5.28
C LEU A 81 -4.40 -3.26 -4.46
N PRO A 82 -4.31 -3.27 -3.13
CA PRO A 82 -5.44 -3.62 -2.30
C PRO A 82 -6.57 -2.59 -2.41
N ALA A 83 -7.80 -3.01 -2.16
CA ALA A 83 -8.91 -2.06 -2.03
C ALA A 83 -8.64 -1.09 -0.87
N PRO A 84 -9.10 0.18 -0.92
CA PRO A 84 -8.83 1.17 0.13
C PRO A 84 -9.22 0.69 1.53
N GLU A 85 -10.31 -0.07 1.66
CA GLU A 85 -10.77 -0.62 2.93
C GLU A 85 -9.84 -1.73 3.45
N ALA A 86 -9.32 -2.57 2.56
CA ALA A 86 -8.35 -3.61 2.91
C ALA A 86 -7.02 -2.99 3.35
N ALA A 87 -6.54 -1.99 2.60
CA ALA A 87 -5.35 -1.21 2.94
C ALA A 87 -5.49 -0.51 4.30
N LEU A 88 -6.66 0.08 4.59
CA LEU A 88 -6.94 0.71 5.88
C LEU A 88 -6.87 -0.29 7.03
N LYS A 89 -7.52 -1.45 6.90
CA LYS A 89 -7.50 -2.52 7.91
C LYS A 89 -6.08 -3.00 8.18
N GLU A 90 -5.28 -3.14 7.14
CA GLU A 90 -3.88 -3.55 7.26
C GLU A 90 -3.04 -2.52 8.02
N ILE A 91 -3.22 -1.22 7.76
CA ILE A 91 -2.55 -0.14 8.50
C ILE A 91 -2.97 -0.17 9.98
N ILE A 92 -4.25 -0.36 10.26
CA ILE A 92 -4.76 -0.48 11.63
C ILE A 92 -4.14 -1.69 12.32
N CYS A 93 -4.08 -2.85 11.63
CA CYS A 93 -3.47 -4.06 12.15
C CYS A 93 -1.98 -3.85 12.48
N ARG A 94 -1.22 -3.24 11.57
CA ARG A 94 0.20 -2.94 11.76
C ARG A 94 0.48 -2.02 12.94
N ARG A 95 -0.38 -1.03 13.18
CA ARG A 95 -0.23 -0.06 14.27
C ARG A 95 -0.84 -0.54 15.60
N GLY A 96 -1.73 -1.53 15.55
CA GLY A 96 -2.39 -2.15 16.69
C GLY A 96 -1.74 -3.47 17.09
N ALA A 97 -2.32 -4.58 16.61
CA ALA A 97 -1.95 -5.94 17.01
C ALA A 97 -0.50 -6.30 16.64
N GLU A 98 -0.06 -5.91 15.45
CA GLU A 98 1.27 -6.26 14.90
C GLU A 98 2.31 -5.16 15.17
N ARG A 99 2.11 -4.34 16.21
CA ARG A 99 3.00 -3.20 16.51
C ARG A 99 4.44 -3.64 16.75
N PHE A 100 4.61 -4.74 17.49
CA PHE A 100 5.91 -5.27 17.93
C PHE A 100 6.42 -6.42 17.04
N ASN A 101 5.74 -6.72 15.95
CA ASN A 101 6.16 -7.73 15.00
C ASN A 101 7.10 -7.07 13.96
N ASP A 102 8.39 -7.36 14.09
CA ASP A 102 9.42 -6.85 13.18
C ASP A 102 9.39 -7.56 11.81
N ASP A 103 8.83 -8.77 11.74
CA ASP A 103 8.68 -9.55 10.51
C ASP A 103 7.41 -9.18 9.71
N PHE A 104 6.63 -8.20 10.18
CA PHE A 104 5.44 -7.77 9.46
C PHE A 104 5.81 -7.14 8.11
N VAL A 105 5.28 -7.70 7.03
CA VAL A 105 5.43 -7.19 5.66
C VAL A 105 4.07 -6.71 5.16
N PHE A 106 4.06 -5.47 4.64
CA PHE A 106 2.86 -4.96 3.99
C PHE A 106 2.56 -5.71 2.68
N SER A 107 1.28 -5.91 2.40
CA SER A 107 0.78 -6.53 1.17
C SER A 107 1.26 -5.82 -0.09
N HIS A 108 1.40 -4.49 -0.03
CA HIS A 108 1.87 -3.68 -1.14
C HIS A 108 2.61 -2.43 -0.67
N ARG A 109 3.62 -1.99 -1.44
CA ARG A 109 4.42 -0.79 -1.13
C ARG A 109 3.58 0.48 -1.02
N VAL A 110 2.48 0.58 -1.76
CA VAL A 110 1.52 1.69 -1.66
C VAL A 110 0.89 1.77 -0.27
N VAL A 111 0.59 0.63 0.36
CA VAL A 111 0.04 0.59 1.73
C VAL A 111 1.11 1.01 2.73
N GLU A 112 2.32 0.49 2.59
CA GLU A 112 3.46 0.86 3.44
C GLU A 112 3.74 2.37 3.38
N TYR A 113 3.82 2.94 2.16
CA TYR A 113 4.01 4.38 1.97
C TYR A 113 2.84 5.18 2.54
N THR A 114 1.60 4.72 2.38
CA THR A 114 0.43 5.38 2.99
C THR A 114 0.53 5.37 4.51
N ASN A 115 0.96 4.26 5.12
CA ASN A 115 1.21 4.17 6.55
C ASN A 115 2.35 5.09 7.04
N GLU A 116 3.40 5.28 6.25
CA GLU A 116 4.47 6.24 6.55
C GLU A 116 3.95 7.69 6.61
N GLN A 117 2.97 8.04 5.75
CA GLN A 117 2.42 9.39 5.66
C GLN A 117 1.35 9.70 6.71
N VAL A 118 0.46 8.73 7.00
CA VAL A 118 -0.72 8.99 7.85
C VAL A 118 -0.84 8.08 9.07
N GLY A 119 -0.06 7.00 9.16
CA GLY A 119 -0.21 5.98 10.19
C GLY A 119 -0.05 6.50 11.63
N HIS A 120 0.73 7.56 11.83
CA HIS A 120 0.90 8.18 13.16
C HIS A 120 -0.31 8.96 13.65
N TYR A 121 -1.27 9.31 12.76
CA TYR A 121 -2.52 9.98 13.15
C TYR A 121 -3.56 9.01 13.70
N LEU A 122 -3.39 7.70 13.50
CA LEU A 122 -4.37 6.69 13.90
C LEU A 122 -4.73 6.77 15.40
N HIS A 123 -3.76 7.10 16.26
CA HIS A 123 -3.96 7.25 17.70
C HIS A 123 -4.24 8.68 18.15
N LYS A 124 -4.22 9.66 17.23
CA LYS A 124 -4.33 11.10 17.53
C LYS A 124 -5.65 11.71 17.09
N GLU A 125 -6.28 11.13 16.07
CA GLU A 125 -7.49 11.67 15.46
C GLU A 125 -8.67 10.69 15.62
N ALA A 126 -9.89 11.22 15.64
CA ALA A 126 -11.09 10.41 15.55
C ALA A 126 -11.22 9.74 14.17
N GLU A 127 -12.07 8.71 14.07
CA GLU A 127 -12.20 7.89 12.86
C GLU A 127 -12.54 8.70 11.59
N LYS A 128 -13.54 9.60 11.67
CA LYS A 128 -14.01 10.37 10.51
C LYS A 128 -12.91 11.25 9.87
N PRO A 129 -12.18 12.10 10.61
CA PRO A 129 -11.08 12.89 10.05
C PRO A 129 -9.92 12.00 9.57
N PHE A 130 -9.59 10.94 10.30
CA PHE A 130 -8.56 9.99 9.90
C PHE A 130 -8.89 9.32 8.56
N ASN A 131 -10.13 8.84 8.39
CA ASN A 131 -10.59 8.21 7.15
C ASN A 131 -10.51 9.16 5.94
N ALA A 132 -10.83 10.44 6.13
CA ALA A 132 -10.70 11.43 5.06
C ALA A 132 -9.22 11.64 4.66
N ARG A 133 -8.33 11.75 5.66
CA ARG A 133 -6.88 11.89 5.45
C ARG A 133 -6.28 10.66 4.78
N PHE A 134 -6.66 9.46 5.24
CA PHE A 134 -6.27 8.19 4.66
C PHE A 134 -6.69 8.09 3.19
N LYS A 135 -7.97 8.35 2.88
CA LYS A 135 -8.46 8.30 1.48
C LYS A 135 -7.67 9.23 0.56
N LYS A 136 -7.33 10.44 1.03
CA LYS A 136 -6.50 11.39 0.28
C LYS A 136 -5.08 10.85 0.07
N ALA A 137 -4.42 10.38 1.12
CA ALA A 137 -3.07 9.84 1.06
C ALA A 137 -2.98 8.58 0.18
N TYR A 138 -3.95 7.68 0.29
CA TYR A 138 -4.03 6.46 -0.51
C TYR A 138 -4.17 6.77 -1.99
N ARG A 139 -5.08 7.69 -2.37
CA ARG A 139 -5.21 8.12 -3.78
C ARG A 139 -3.91 8.71 -4.31
N GLN A 140 -3.21 9.52 -3.51
CA GLN A 140 -1.94 10.10 -3.89
C GLN A 140 -0.83 9.03 -4.04
N ALA A 141 -0.79 8.05 -3.14
CA ALA A 141 0.18 6.95 -3.20
C ALA A 141 -0.06 6.07 -4.43
N VAL A 142 -1.32 5.75 -4.75
CA VAL A 142 -1.70 5.06 -5.99
C VAL A 142 -1.26 5.86 -7.21
N TYR A 143 -1.51 7.17 -7.23
CA TYR A 143 -1.08 8.03 -8.33
C TYR A 143 0.45 8.04 -8.53
N LEU A 144 1.22 8.15 -7.44
CA LEU A 144 2.70 8.08 -7.51
C LEU A 144 3.20 6.72 -7.98
N HIS A 145 2.54 5.64 -7.55
CA HIS A 145 2.82 4.29 -8.02
C HIS A 145 2.57 4.14 -9.52
N ARG A 146 1.44 4.66 -10.03
CA ARG A 146 1.14 4.70 -11.47
C ARG A 146 2.22 5.43 -12.27
N MET A 147 2.77 6.51 -11.71
CA MET A 147 3.85 7.25 -12.35
C MET A 147 5.24 6.61 -12.20
N ASN A 148 5.36 5.45 -11.54
CA ASN A 148 6.65 4.85 -11.15
C ASN A 148 7.55 5.82 -10.35
N LYS A 149 6.94 6.76 -9.62
CA LYS A 149 7.63 7.78 -8.79
C LYS A 149 7.42 7.52 -7.30
N LEU A 150 6.98 6.32 -6.93
CA LEU A 150 6.79 5.97 -5.54
C LEU A 150 8.17 5.88 -4.85
N PRO A 151 8.40 6.57 -3.72
CA PRO A 151 9.69 6.53 -3.05
C PRO A 151 10.08 5.11 -2.60
N PRO A 152 11.39 4.75 -2.67
CA PRO A 152 11.87 3.48 -2.16
C PRO A 152 11.59 3.37 -0.66
N LYS A 153 11.56 2.13 -0.16
CA LYS A 153 11.39 1.85 1.26
C LYS A 153 12.49 2.53 2.06
N ARG A 154 12.09 3.30 3.07
CA ARG A 154 13.06 3.90 4.01
C ARG A 154 13.67 2.78 4.84
N GLN A 155 14.98 2.56 4.70
CA GLN A 155 15.70 1.69 5.61
C GLN A 155 15.75 2.36 6.99
N ALA A 156 15.42 1.61 8.04
CA ALA A 156 15.58 2.11 9.39
C ALA A 156 17.07 2.39 9.63
N LEU A 157 17.37 3.48 10.33
CA LEU A 157 18.73 3.70 10.83
C LEU A 157 19.10 2.54 11.76
N PRO A 158 20.38 2.12 11.78
CA PRO A 158 20.83 1.13 12.75
C PRO A 158 20.48 1.62 14.15
N ALA A 159 20.03 0.69 15.01
CA ALA A 159 19.72 1.01 16.39
C ALA A 159 20.95 1.67 17.03
N PRO A 160 20.82 2.85 17.65
CA PRO A 160 21.93 3.45 18.36
C PRO A 160 22.42 2.45 19.41
N GLU A 161 23.73 2.29 19.54
CA GLU A 161 24.33 1.54 20.63
C GLU A 161 23.90 2.21 21.93
N LEU A 162 22.87 1.65 22.57
CA LEU A 162 22.47 2.11 23.89
C LEU A 162 23.64 1.82 24.82
N PRO A 163 24.06 2.79 25.65
CA PRO A 163 25.04 2.49 26.69
C PRO A 163 24.53 1.28 27.47
N PRO A 164 25.44 0.38 27.90
CA PRO A 164 25.05 -0.80 28.66
C PRO A 164 24.09 -0.35 29.76
N ILE A 165 22.96 -1.05 29.88
CA ILE A 165 22.02 -0.84 30.98
C ILE A 165 22.88 -0.88 32.23
N ILE A 166 23.04 0.27 32.88
CA ILE A 166 23.75 0.33 34.14
C ILE A 166 22.93 -0.57 35.05
N GLU A 167 23.45 -1.77 35.34
CA GLU A 167 22.84 -2.67 36.30
C GLU A 167 22.54 -1.82 37.52
N GLN A 168 21.25 -1.75 37.91
CA GLN A 168 20.85 -1.01 39.10
C GLN A 168 21.83 -1.41 40.19
N GLN A 169 22.65 -0.45 40.65
CA GLN A 169 23.75 -0.73 41.57
C GLN A 169 23.25 -1.68 42.64
N THR A 170 23.71 -2.93 42.59
CA THR A 170 23.35 -3.95 43.56
C THR A 170 23.58 -3.33 44.92
N ILE A 171 22.52 -3.22 45.72
CA ILE A 171 22.54 -2.65 47.07
C ILE A 171 23.79 -3.22 47.75
N ASN A 172 24.79 -2.38 48.01
CA ASN A 172 26.01 -2.88 48.62
C ASN A 172 25.66 -3.18 50.08
N PRO A 173 25.61 -4.47 50.49
CA PRO A 173 25.15 -4.84 51.81
C PRO A 173 26.07 -4.33 52.92
N ASN A 174 27.23 -3.77 52.59
CA ASN A 174 28.18 -3.18 53.52
C ASN A 174 28.25 -1.65 53.46
N CYS A 175 27.47 -0.97 52.61
CA CYS A 175 27.49 0.50 52.57
C CYS A 175 26.75 1.11 53.79
N PRO A 176 27.44 1.82 54.69
CA PRO A 176 26.84 2.34 55.93
C PRO A 176 25.74 3.38 55.67
N ILE A 177 25.88 4.19 54.61
CA ILE A 177 24.87 5.18 54.20
C ILE A 177 23.57 4.50 53.77
N GLN A 178 23.67 3.40 53.01
CA GLN A 178 22.51 2.66 52.51
C GLN A 178 21.78 1.94 53.64
N LYS A 179 22.50 1.36 54.62
CA LYS A 179 21.91 0.79 55.85
C LYS A 179 21.16 1.85 56.65
N ARG A 180 21.75 3.03 56.82
CA ARG A 180 21.12 4.15 57.53
C ARG A 180 19.85 4.63 56.82
N MET A 181 19.86 4.75 55.50
CA MET A 181 18.69 5.11 54.69
C MET A 181 17.57 4.06 54.78
N ALA A 182 17.91 2.77 54.77
CA ALA A 182 16.94 1.68 54.93
C ALA A 182 16.30 1.69 56.33
N GLN A 183 17.07 1.95 57.38
CA GLN A 183 16.57 2.09 58.76
C GLN A 183 15.62 3.28 58.88
N LEU A 184 15.96 4.44 58.31
CA LEU A 184 15.10 5.63 58.32
C LEU A 184 13.77 5.38 57.58
N ARG A 185 13.81 4.69 56.43
CA ARG A 185 12.59 4.31 55.70
C ARG A 185 11.70 3.34 56.49
N LYS A 186 12.30 2.41 57.24
CA LYS A 186 11.55 1.46 58.10
C LYS A 186 10.90 2.18 59.29
N ALA A 187 11.63 3.10 59.94
CA ALA A 187 11.11 3.91 61.05
C ALA A 187 10.01 4.90 60.61
N ALA A 188 10.09 5.43 59.39
CA ALA A 188 9.05 6.29 58.84
C ALA A 188 7.76 5.51 58.53
N ARG A 189 7.87 4.26 58.05
CA ARG A 189 6.70 3.39 57.80
C ARG A 189 5.98 2.97 59.08
N SER A 190 6.72 2.65 60.15
CA SER A 190 6.12 2.32 61.45
C SER A 190 5.40 3.50 62.10
N LYS A 191 5.86 4.74 61.85
CA LYS A 191 5.20 5.97 62.32
C LYS A 191 3.92 6.37 61.58
N HIS A 192 3.58 5.69 60.49
CA HIS A 192 2.34 5.91 59.72
C HIS A 192 1.33 4.77 59.89
N SER A 193 1.63 3.79 60.75
CA SER A 193 0.77 2.63 61.03
C SER A 193 0.24 2.62 62.47
N GLU A 194 0.45 3.71 63.21
CA GLU A 194 -0.24 4.09 64.47
C GLU A 194 -1.08 5.35 64.20
#